data_AF-A0A967Y2R1-F1
#
_entry.id   AF-A0A967Y2R1-F1
#
_cell.length_a   1.000
_cell.length_b   1.000
_cell.length_c   1.000
_cell.angle_alpha   90.00
_cell.angle_beta   90.00
_cell.angle_gamma   90.00
#
_symmetry.space_group_name_H-M   'P 1'
#
loop_
_entity.id
_entity.type
_entity.pdbx_description
1 polymer ?
#
loop_
_entity_poly.entity_id
_entity_poly.type
_entity_poly.pdbx_seq_one_letter_code
_entity_poly.pdbx_strand_id
1 'polypeptide(L)'
;AGIAYMETIVVPLVWADWPEASRRIFQAMRSPAGEEIVLEKNVFVERILPASVLDPLPEEVMEEYRRPFAQSGERRRPTLTW
;
A
#
# COMPACT_ATOMS: atom_id res chain seq x y z
N ALA A 1 9.46 23.33 22.25
CA ALA A 1 8.49 22.44 21.56
C ALA A 1 9.15 21.85 20.32
N GLY A 2 8.77 20.65 19.88
CA GLY A 2 9.36 19.97 18.73
C GLY A 2 8.34 19.11 17.97
N ILE A 3 8.70 18.67 16.77
CA ILE A 3 7.87 17.84 15.87
C ILE A 3 8.63 16.54 15.60
N ALA A 4 7.95 15.40 15.74
CA ALA A 4 8.47 14.09 15.35
C ALA A 4 7.65 13.54 14.17
N TYR A 5 8.34 13.01 13.15
CA TYR A 5 7.73 12.43 11.95
C TYR A 5 8.55 11.23 11.46
N MET A 6 7.90 10.31 10.75
CA MET A 6 8.53 9.13 10.14
C MET A 6 7.76 8.77 8.86
N GLU A 7 8.44 8.19 7.86
CA GLU A 7 7.85 7.76 6.57
C GLU A 7 6.89 8.80 5.95
N THR A 8 7.30 10.07 5.97
CA THR A 8 6.47 11.21 5.57
C THR A 8 6.85 11.71 4.18
N ILE A 9 5.86 12.08 3.37
CA ILE A 9 6.06 12.83 2.13
C ILE A 9 6.24 14.32 2.48
N VAL A 10 7.49 14.76 2.61
CA VAL A 10 7.83 16.14 3.05
C VAL A 10 8.01 17.13 1.89
N VAL A 11 8.09 16.63 0.66
CA VAL A 11 8.20 17.41 -0.58
C VAL A 11 7.42 16.73 -1.69
N PRO A 12 7.02 17.45 -2.75
CA PRO A 12 6.50 16.82 -3.96
C PRO A 12 7.53 15.85 -4.54
N LEU A 13 7.08 14.64 -4.91
CA LEU A 13 7.93 13.59 -5.47
C LEU A 13 7.65 13.40 -6.96
N VAL A 14 8.68 13.09 -7.72
CA VAL A 14 8.58 12.57 -9.09
C VAL A 14 8.89 11.08 -9.12
N TRP A 15 8.57 10.40 -10.23
CA TRP A 15 8.85 8.96 -10.35
C TRP A 15 10.33 8.62 -10.23
N ALA A 16 11.23 9.53 -10.58
CA ALA A 16 12.67 9.32 -10.42
C ALA A 16 13.09 9.17 -8.95
N ASP A 17 12.36 9.77 -8.01
CA ASP A 17 12.63 9.73 -6.57
C ASP A 17 12.13 8.43 -5.91
N TRP A 18 11.21 7.72 -6.56
CA TRP A 18 10.64 6.48 -6.04
C TRP A 18 11.65 5.32 -6.09
N PRO A 19 11.75 4.48 -5.03
CA PRO A 19 12.56 3.26 -5.05
C PRO A 19 12.26 2.35 -6.23
N GLU A 20 13.30 1.93 -6.94
CA GLU A 20 13.19 1.20 -8.22
C GLU A 20 12.33 -0.07 -8.11
N ALA A 21 12.52 -0.84 -7.03
CA ALA A 21 11.79 -2.09 -6.78
C ALA A 21 10.26 -1.88 -6.68
N SER A 22 9.83 -0.73 -6.16
CA SER A 22 8.41 -0.41 -5.93
C SER A 22 7.78 0.45 -7.02
N ARG A 23 8.58 1.17 -7.82
CA ARG A 23 8.10 2.13 -8.82
C ARG A 23 7.07 1.54 -9.78
N ARG A 24 7.33 0.32 -10.28
CA ARG A 24 6.45 -0.35 -11.26
C ARG A 24 5.08 -0.67 -10.67
N ILE A 25 5.01 -1.18 -9.44
CA ILE A 25 3.71 -1.54 -8.83
C ILE A 25 2.90 -0.28 -8.52
N PHE A 26 3.52 0.80 -8.03
CA PHE A 26 2.82 2.06 -7.79
C PHE A 26 2.37 2.76 -9.08
N GLN A 27 3.13 2.64 -10.18
CA GLN A 27 2.68 3.10 -11.50
C GLN A 27 1.49 2.29 -12.01
N ALA A 28 1.52 0.96 -11.84
CA ALA A 28 0.40 0.10 -12.22
C ALA A 28 -0.87 0.42 -11.44
N MET A 29 -0.76 0.67 -10.12
CA MET A 29 -1.88 1.13 -9.29
C MET A 29 -2.43 2.49 -9.75
N ARG A 30 -1.60 3.39 -10.30
CA ARG A 30 -2.04 4.68 -10.86
C ARG A 30 -2.55 4.61 -12.31
N SER A 31 -2.72 3.40 -12.84
CA SER A 31 -3.27 3.13 -14.17
C SER A 31 -4.68 2.50 -14.06
N PRO A 32 -5.40 2.27 -15.18
CA PRO A 32 -6.68 1.55 -15.15
C PRO A 32 -6.61 0.15 -14.51
N ALA A 33 -5.44 -0.50 -14.51
CA ALA A 33 -5.24 -1.79 -13.85
C ALA A 33 -5.32 -1.72 -12.32
N GLY A 34 -5.26 -0.52 -11.72
CA GLY A 34 -5.26 -0.32 -10.27
C GLY A 34 -6.50 -0.88 -9.58
N GLU A 35 -7.66 -0.83 -10.23
CA GLU A 35 -8.90 -1.38 -9.67
C GLU A 35 -8.82 -2.91 -9.52
N GLU A 36 -8.35 -3.63 -10.54
CA GLU A 36 -8.14 -5.08 -10.45
C GLU A 36 -7.07 -5.41 -9.38
N ILE A 37 -5.96 -4.67 -9.38
CA ILE A 37 -4.84 -4.88 -8.45
C ILE A 37 -5.28 -4.73 -6.99
N VAL A 38 -6.09 -3.72 -6.67
CA VAL A 38 -6.45 -3.39 -5.30
C VAL A 38 -7.84 -3.92 -4.92
N LEU A 39 -8.88 -3.59 -5.68
CA LEU A 39 -10.26 -3.89 -5.33
C LEU A 39 -10.55 -5.40 -5.42
N GLU A 40 -9.98 -6.08 -6.41
CA GLU A 40 -10.19 -7.52 -6.59
C GLU A 40 -9.11 -8.34 -5.88
N LYS A 41 -7.83 -8.01 -6.11
CA LYS A 41 -6.69 -8.84 -5.66
C LYS A 41 -6.09 -8.44 -4.31
N ASN A 42 -6.51 -7.32 -3.71
CA ASN A 42 -6.03 -6.83 -2.42
C ASN A 42 -4.50 -6.70 -2.30
N VAL A 43 -3.80 -6.44 -3.42
CA VAL A 43 -2.32 -6.51 -3.47
C VAL A 43 -1.64 -5.57 -2.48
N PHE A 44 -2.26 -4.44 -2.17
CA PHE A 44 -1.70 -3.50 -1.18
C PHE A 44 -1.54 -4.17 0.20
N VAL A 45 -2.59 -4.82 0.70
CA VAL A 45 -2.58 -5.45 2.02
C VAL A 45 -1.84 -6.79 2.00
N GLU A 46 -2.04 -7.62 0.96
CA GLU A 46 -1.49 -8.97 0.93
C GLU A 46 -0.02 -9.05 0.50
N ARG A 47 0.51 -8.00 -0.15
CA ARG A 47 1.89 -8.03 -0.69
C ARG A 47 2.69 -6.80 -0.33
N ILE A 48 2.16 -5.58 -0.52
CA ILE A 48 2.93 -4.35 -0.28
C ILE A 48 3.20 -4.16 1.20
N LEU A 49 2.17 -4.28 2.04
CA LEU A 49 2.29 -4.17 3.50
C LEU A 49 3.33 -5.14 4.09
N PRO A 50 3.24 -6.47 3.91
CA PRO A 50 4.21 -7.40 4.50
C PRO A 50 5.62 -7.26 3.90
N ALA A 51 5.75 -6.84 2.62
CA ALA A 51 7.06 -6.56 2.03
C ALA A 51 7.70 -5.25 2.55
N SER A 52 6.93 -4.40 3.23
CA SER A 52 7.39 -3.14 3.82
C SER A 52 7.76 -3.27 5.30
N VAL A 53 7.80 -4.50 5.83
CA VAL A 53 8.23 -4.82 7.19
C VAL A 53 9.46 -5.74 7.10
N LEU A 54 10.46 -5.50 7.96
CA LEU A 54 11.69 -6.29 7.98
C LEU A 54 11.45 -7.74 8.44
N ASP A 55 10.65 -7.90 9.49
CA ASP A 55 10.28 -9.20 10.04
C ASP A 55 8.89 -9.62 9.53
N PRO A 56 8.67 -10.92 9.24
CA PRO A 56 7.35 -11.41 8.88
C PRO A 56 6.32 -11.11 9.97
N LEU A 57 5.19 -10.53 9.56
CA LEU A 57 4.07 -10.29 10.47
C LEU A 57 3.42 -11.63 10.87
N PRO A 58 3.16 -11.88 12.17
CA PRO A 58 2.35 -13.01 12.60
C PRO A 58 0.98 -13.01 11.93
N GLU A 59 0.38 -14.20 11.75
CA GLU A 59 -0.91 -14.32 11.05
C GLU A 59 -2.02 -13.52 11.73
N GLU A 60 -2.09 -13.55 13.07
CA GLU A 60 -3.05 -12.76 13.86
C GLU A 60 -2.93 -11.24 13.62
N VAL A 61 -1.72 -10.75 13.36
CA VAL A 61 -1.48 -9.33 13.03
C VAL A 61 -1.93 -9.04 11.60
N MET A 62 -1.63 -9.95 10.66
CA MET A 62 -2.10 -9.84 9.28
C MET A 62 -3.63 -9.89 9.19
N GLU A 63 -4.30 -10.71 10.00
CA GLU A 63 -5.76 -10.76 10.08
C GLU A 63 -6.37 -9.42 10.48
N GLU A 64 -5.78 -8.70 11.44
CA GLU A 64 -6.23 -7.36 11.80
C GLU A 64 -6.05 -6.34 10.67
N TYR A 65 -4.95 -6.42 9.90
CA TYR A 65 -4.78 -5.59 8.71
C TYR A 65 -5.77 -5.95 7.60
N ARG A 66 -6.13 -7.23 7.45
CA ARG A 66 -7.13 -7.67 6.47
C ARG A 66 -8.55 -7.31 6.86
N ARG A 67 -8.86 -7.23 8.16
CA ARG A 67 -10.24 -7.07 8.69
C ARG A 67 -11.04 -5.92 8.04
N PRO A 68 -10.50 -4.71 7.81
CA PRO A 68 -11.24 -3.63 7.13
C PRO A 68 -11.45 -3.89 5.63
N PHE A 69 -10.59 -4.70 5.01
CA PHE A 69 -10.46 -4.91 3.57
C PHE A 69 -10.87 -6.32 3.12
N ALA A 70 -11.53 -7.09 4.00
CA ALA A 70 -11.90 -8.49 3.75
C ALA A 70 -12.83 -8.63 2.54
N GLN A 71 -13.78 -7.70 2.36
CA GLN A 71 -14.69 -7.70 1.22
C GLN A 71 -14.02 -7.05 0.00
N SER A 72 -14.09 -7.70 -1.16
CA SER A 72 -13.65 -7.13 -2.44
C SER A 72 -14.49 -5.92 -2.86
N GLY A 73 -13.96 -5.13 -3.78
CA GLY A 73 -14.63 -3.92 -4.29
C GLY A 73 -14.35 -2.69 -3.44
N GLU A 74 -15.33 -1.81 -3.33
CA GLU A 74 -15.19 -0.44 -2.82
C GLU A 74 -14.62 -0.32 -1.40
N ARG A 75 -14.78 -1.33 -0.54
CA ARG A 75 -14.14 -1.32 0.79
C ARG A 75 -12.62 -1.24 0.73
N ARG A 76 -12.00 -1.67 -0.36
CA ARG A 76 -10.55 -1.62 -0.58
C ARG A 76 -10.09 -0.34 -1.29
N ARG A 77 -10.99 0.52 -1.78
CA ARG A 77 -10.64 1.78 -2.47
C ARG A 77 -9.69 2.68 -1.68
N PRO A 78 -9.75 2.79 -0.34
CA PRO A 78 -8.80 3.59 0.43
C PRO A 78 -7.32 3.20 0.24
N THR A 79 -7.01 1.97 -0.18
CA THR A 79 -5.62 1.54 -0.44
C THR A 79 -5.20 1.74 -1.90
N LEU A 80 -6.10 2.21 -2.77
CA LEU A 80 -5.83 2.58 -4.16
C LEU A 80 -5.75 4.10 -4.34
N THR A 81 -6.70 4.82 -3.75
CA THR A 81 -6.85 6.27 -3.94
C THR A 81 -6.46 7.00 -2.65
N TRP A 82 -5.28 7.62 -2.67
CA TRP A 82 -4.70 8.45 -1.62
C TRP A 82 -3.87 9.59 -2.23
#